data_AF-A0A0L0AEK8-F1
#
_entry.id   AF-A0A0L0AEK8-F1
#
_cell.length_a   1.000
_cell.length_b   1.000
_cell.length_c   1.000
_cell.angle_alpha   90.00
_cell.angle_beta   90.00
_cell.angle_gamma   90.00
#
_symmetry.space_group_name_H-M   'P 1'
#
loop_
_entity.id
_entity.type
_entity.pdbx_description
1 polymer ?
#
loop_
_entity_poly.entity_id
_entity_poly.type
_entity_poly.pdbx_seq_one_letter_code
_entity_poly.pdbx_strand_id
1 'polypeptide(L)' 'MSSKNPCISVCKFTDDTCIACGRTKPECKAWKKMDKDERREVNEQAAQRLKDMKGTAKRKKKKG' A
#
# COMPACT_ATOMS: atom_id res chain seq x y z
N MET A 1 -4.45 19.66 4.83
CA MET A 1 -3.76 18.80 3.84
C MET A 1 -3.97 17.34 4.23
N SER A 2 -4.85 16.62 3.53
CA SER A 2 -5.21 15.24 3.91
C SER A 2 -4.21 14.26 3.30
N SER A 3 -3.26 13.81 4.12
CA SER A 3 -2.29 12.75 3.80
C SER A 3 -3.05 11.55 3.23
N LYS A 4 -2.92 11.35 1.92
CA LYS A 4 -3.67 10.34 1.16
C LYS A 4 -3.24 8.97 1.64
N ASN A 5 -4.10 8.33 2.42
CA ASN A 5 -4.11 6.88 2.55
C ASN A 5 -4.34 6.31 1.13
N PRO A 6 -3.36 5.62 0.51
CA PRO A 6 -3.51 5.09 -0.85
C PRO A 6 -4.42 3.85 -0.90
N CYS A 7 -5.12 3.55 0.19
CA CYS A 7 -6.06 2.45 0.28
C CYS A 7 -7.37 2.82 -0.43
N ILE A 8 -7.58 2.29 -1.62
CA ILE A 8 -8.83 2.46 -2.40
C ILE A 8 -9.98 1.57 -1.90
N SER A 9 -9.89 1.00 -0.70
CA SER A 9 -10.80 -0.03 -0.14
C SER A 9 -11.01 -1.28 -1.02
N VAL A 10 -10.29 -1.39 -2.14
CA VAL A 10 -10.24 -2.56 -3.01
C VAL A 10 -8.87 -3.21 -2.82
N CYS A 11 -8.80 -4.19 -1.92
CA CYS A 11 -7.59 -5.02 -1.78
C CYS A 11 -7.67 -6.19 -2.76
N LYS A 12 -6.82 -6.17 -3.80
CA LYS A 12 -6.55 -7.34 -4.65
C LYS A 12 -5.19 -7.90 -4.26
N PHE A 13 -5.13 -9.15 -3.82
CA PHE A 13 -3.89 -9.81 -3.43
C PHE A 13 -3.44 -10.78 -4.53
N THR A 14 -2.15 -10.74 -4.87
CA THR A 14 -1.45 -11.76 -5.67
C THR A 14 -0.28 -12.23 -4.81
N ASP A 15 -0.10 -13.54 -4.62
CA ASP A 15 0.98 -14.10 -3.78
C ASP A 15 1.12 -13.37 -2.44
N ASP A 16 -0.01 -13.30 -1.72
CA ASP A 16 -0.14 -12.64 -0.42
C ASP A 16 0.18 -11.14 -0.39
N THR A 17 0.43 -10.50 -1.54
CA THR A 17 0.76 -9.08 -1.66
C THR A 17 -0.34 -8.31 -2.39
N CYS A 18 -0.81 -7.21 -1.80
CA CYS A 18 -1.85 -6.38 -2.38
C CYS A 18 -1.29 -5.58 -3.55
N ILE A 19 -1.75 -5.85 -4.76
CA ILE A 19 -1.32 -5.13 -5.97
C ILE A 19 -1.83 -3.68 -6.02
N ALA A 20 -2.82 -3.32 -5.18
CA ALA A 20 -3.38 -1.97 -5.11
C ALA A 20 -2.56 -1.05 -4.18
N CYS A 21 -2.26 -1.51 -2.97
CA CYS A 21 -1.57 -0.71 -1.94
C CYS A 21 -0.16 -1.20 -1.58
N GLY A 22 0.26 -2.38 -2.05
CA GLY A 22 1.56 -2.99 -1.78
C GLY A 22 1.68 -3.72 -0.45
N ARG A 23 0.61 -3.76 0.37
CA ARG A 23 0.60 -4.45 1.67
C ARG A 23 0.39 -5.94 1.53
N THR A 24 1.02 -6.72 2.39
CA THR A 24 0.76 -8.15 2.44
C THR A 24 -0.49 -8.50 3.26
N LYS A 25 -1.04 -9.69 3.03
CA LYS A 25 -2.15 -10.29 3.82
C LYS A 25 -1.88 -10.28 5.33
N PRO A 26 -0.72 -10.72 5.84
CA PRO A 26 -0.41 -10.64 7.28
C PRO A 26 -0.35 -9.19 7.78
N GLU A 27 0.21 -8.25 7.02
CA GLU A 27 0.22 -6.83 7.38
C GLU A 27 -1.20 -6.25 7.45
N CYS A 28 -2.07 -6.58 6.50
CA CYS A 28 -3.49 -6.18 6.54
C CYS A 28 -4.25 -6.79 7.72
N LYS A 29 -3.93 -8.03 8.12
CA LYS A 29 -4.54 -8.70 9.28
C LYS A 29 -4.07 -8.09 10.59
N ALA A 30 -2.79 -7.74 10.69
CA ALA A 30 -2.21 -7.08 11.85
C ALA A 30 -2.55 -5.58 11.92
N TRP A 31 -3.00 -4.96 10.82
CA TRP A 31 -3.38 -3.54 10.74
C TRP A 31 -4.33 -3.06 11.86
N LYS A 32 -5.28 -3.91 12.26
CA LYS A 32 -6.21 -3.62 13.36
C LYS A 32 -5.53 -3.56 14.74
N LYS A 33 -4.43 -4.29 14.90
CA LYS A 33 -3.64 -4.37 16.15
C LYS A 33 -2.40 -3.47 16.13
N MET A 34 -2.01 -2.96 14.96
CA MET A 34 -0.85 -2.07 14.80
C MET A 34 -1.12 -0.67 15.32
N ASP A 35 -0.10 -0.14 16.00
CA ASP A 35 -0.01 1.26 16.41
C ASP A 35 0.25 2.20 15.24
N LYS A 36 0.11 3.51 15.47
CA LYS A 36 0.30 4.54 14.43
C LYS A 36 1.68 4.47 13.77
N ASP A 37 2.71 4.11 14.54
CA ASP A 37 4.09 3.95 14.04
C ASP A 37 4.24 2.71 13.16
N GLU A 38 3.78 1.54 13.62
CA GLU A 38 3.76 0.32 12.79
C GLU A 38 2.95 0.52 11.51
N ARG A 39 1.80 1.20 11.60
CA ARG A 39 0.98 1.50 10.42
C ARG A 39 1.71 2.37 9.40
N ARG A 40 2.54 3.29 9.88
CA ARG A 40 3.38 4.14 9.03
C ARG A 40 4.48 3.31 8.39
N GLU A 41 5.20 2.50 9.16
CA GLU A 41 6.27 1.65 8.65
C GLU A 41 5.76 0.68 7.58
N VAL A 42 4.64 0.00 7.84
CA VAL A 42 3.97 -0.88 6.87
C VAL A 42 3.53 -0.11 5.62
N ASN A 43 3.07 1.14 5.75
CA ASN A 43 2.76 1.98 4.59
C ASN A 43 4.02 2.29 3.77
N GLU A 44 5.13 2.62 4.43
CA GLU A 44 6.40 2.95 3.78
C GLU A 44 6.97 1.72 3.06
N GLN A 45 6.99 0.56 3.73
CA GLN A 45 7.38 -0.72 3.14
C GLN A 45 6.49 -1.11 1.96
N ALA A 46 5.16 -1.04 2.12
CA ALA A 46 4.21 -1.31 1.06
C ALA A 46 4.37 -0.36 -0.13
N ALA A 47 4.63 0.92 0.12
CA ALA A 47 4.91 1.89 -0.94
C ALA A 47 6.22 1.58 -1.67
N GLN A 48 7.24 1.09 -0.97
CA GLN A 48 8.50 0.67 -1.57
C GLN A 48 8.33 -0.59 -2.42
N ARG A 49 7.66 -1.63 -1.90
CA ARG A 49 7.29 -2.84 -2.67
C ARG A 49 6.48 -2.49 -3.89
N LEU A 50 5.52 -1.57 -3.75
CA LEU A 50 4.72 -1.11 -4.87
C LEU A 50 5.55 -0.34 -5.89
N LYS A 51 6.57 0.43 -5.50
CA LYS A 51 7.49 1.10 -6.45
C LYS A 51 8.34 0.10 -7.21
N ASP A 52 8.84 -0.92 -6.52
CA ASP A 52 9.62 -2.01 -7.10
C ASP A 52 8.77 -2.80 -8.11
N MET A 53 7.55 -3.17 -7.73
CA MET A 53 6.57 -3.82 -8.61
C MET A 53 6.05 -2.90 -9.74
N LYS A 54 5.85 -1.59 -9.48
CA LYS A 54 5.32 -0.60 -10.44
C LYS A 54 6.42 0.08 -11.28
N GLY A 55 7.62 -0.48 -11.38
CA GLY A 55 8.50 -0.20 -12.52
C GLY A 55 7.76 -0.27 -13.87
N THR A 56 6.63 -1.00 -13.94
CA THR A 56 5.70 -1.13 -15.08
C THR A 56 4.41 -0.30 -15.00
N ALA A 57 4.07 0.40 -13.90
CA ALA A 57 2.79 1.14 -13.78
C ALA A 57 2.93 2.63 -13.44
N LYS A 58 4.11 3.22 -13.67
CA LYS A 58 4.26 4.69 -13.77
C LYS A 58 3.58 5.16 -15.06
N ARG A 59 2.30 5.60 -15.01
CA ARG A 59 1.76 6.63 -15.93
C ARG A 59 0.34 7.13 -15.68
N LYS A 60 -0.19 7.21 -14.45
CA LYS A 60 -1.39 8.05 -14.21
C LYS A 60 -1.30 8.85 -12.92
N LYS A 61 -0.44 9.87 -12.95
CA LYS A 61 -0.61 11.09 -12.16
C LYS A 61 -0.52 12.29 -13.09
N LYS A 62 -1.53 12.46 -13.95
CA LYS A 62 -1.89 13.76 -14.50
C LYS A 62 -3.05 14.26 -13.64
N LYS A 63 -2.72 15.08 -12.64
CA LYS A 63 -3.68 16.04 -12.10
C LYS A 63 -3.71 17.18 -13.12
N GLY A 64 -4.89 17.47 -13.66
CA GLY A 64 -5.14 18.70 -14.40
C GLY A 64 -5.10 19.91 -13.48
#